data_AF-A0A8J5XYN5-F1
#
_entry.id   AF-A0A8J5XYN5-F1
#
_cell.length_a   1.000
_cell.length_b   1.000
_cell.length_c   1.000
_cell.angle_alpha   90.00
_cell.angle_beta   90.00
_cell.angle_gamma   90.00
#
_symmetry.space_group_name_H-M   'P 1'
#
loop_
_entity.id
_entity.type
_entity.pdbx_description
1 polymer ?
#
loop_
_entity_poly.entity_id
_entity_poly.type
_entity_poly.pdbx_seq_one_letter_code
_entity_poly.pdbx_strand_id
1 'polypeptide(L)'
;MALLSPAEIAELHRVATELSCPAATEYRGGRGDGSTAWRVLYVHAGGAFQARLPATHAKLRAAAVEADHAGGWGILSGLAPSQWAVRCAEYHTMARSPGLSDPSHFDEGSLVTVDVMLSRPGVDHDGGAFCTRESDGTDRIWGRGSWDQGDALVFVSHKPHFVSPVTAGVRQVLVVEFWRGEGRVCPHRCCTPLPGACTLTLDSARAHDGAAFEEAFFGAVDMPLLEAAIAALE
;
A
#
# COMPACT_ATOMS: atom_id res chain seq x y z
N MET A 1 -7.14 -9.63 19.01
CA MET A 1 -6.38 -10.81 18.52
C MET A 1 -5.75 -10.38 17.22
N ALA A 2 -4.44 -10.63 17.03
CA ALA A 2 -3.74 -10.25 15.81
C ALA A 2 -4.38 -10.87 14.57
N LEU A 3 -4.41 -10.14 13.45
CA LEU A 3 -4.92 -10.62 12.18
C LEU A 3 -3.96 -11.65 11.55
N LEU A 4 -2.66 -11.35 11.59
CA LEU A 4 -1.62 -12.24 11.11
C LEU A 4 -0.85 -12.86 12.28
N SER A 5 -0.61 -14.16 12.19
CA SER A 5 0.23 -14.88 13.14
C SER A 5 1.74 -14.62 12.88
N PRO A 6 2.62 -14.87 13.87
CA PRO A 6 4.06 -14.76 13.67
C PRO A 6 4.60 -15.61 12.51
N ALA A 7 4.03 -16.80 12.27
CA ALA A 7 4.43 -17.66 11.15
C ALA A 7 4.07 -17.05 9.78
N GLU A 8 2.89 -16.42 9.68
CA GLU A 8 2.47 -15.73 8.44
C GLU A 8 3.31 -14.48 8.18
N ILE A 9 3.69 -13.76 9.24
CA ILE A 9 4.59 -12.61 9.14
C ILE A 9 5.98 -13.05 8.68
N ALA A 10 6.53 -14.13 9.25
CA ALA A 10 7.80 -14.69 8.82
C ALA A 10 7.78 -15.12 7.35
N GLU A 11 6.69 -15.74 6.90
CA GLU A 11 6.51 -16.13 5.50
C GLU A 11 6.41 -14.91 4.58
N LEU A 12 5.69 -13.86 5.00
CA LEU A 12 5.64 -12.59 4.26
C LEU A 12 7.03 -11.94 4.15
N HIS A 13 7.83 -11.91 5.21
CA HIS A 13 9.21 -11.43 5.16
C HIS A 13 10.07 -12.22 4.17
N ARG A 14 9.93 -13.55 4.15
CA ARG A 14 10.63 -14.43 3.21
C ARG A 14 10.24 -14.10 1.77
N VAL A 15 8.93 -14.04 1.48
CA VAL A 15 8.41 -13.71 0.14
C VAL A 15 8.84 -12.31 -0.29
N ALA A 16 8.77 -11.31 0.59
CA ALA A 16 9.23 -9.96 0.29
C ALA A 16 10.74 -9.92 -0.03
N THR A 17 11.55 -10.71 0.69
CA THR A 17 12.99 -10.83 0.42
C THR A 17 13.23 -11.44 -0.97
N GLU A 18 12.52 -12.50 -1.32
CA GLU A 18 12.66 -13.17 -2.63
C GLU A 18 12.18 -12.33 -3.82
N LEU A 19 11.16 -11.49 -3.60
CA LEU A 19 10.63 -10.60 -4.62
C LEU A 19 11.42 -9.29 -4.76
N SER A 20 12.33 -9.01 -3.83
CA SER A 20 13.06 -7.75 -3.79
C SER A 20 13.90 -7.56 -5.06
N CYS A 21 13.52 -6.57 -5.85
CA CYS A 21 14.28 -6.10 -7.02
C CYS A 21 13.98 -4.61 -7.24
N PRO A 22 14.89 -3.84 -7.86
CA PRO A 22 14.68 -2.40 -7.98
C PRO A 22 13.49 -2.07 -8.90
N ALA A 23 13.27 -2.84 -9.97
CA ALA A 23 12.07 -2.78 -10.81
C ALA A 23 10.71 -2.95 -10.09
N ALA A 24 10.67 -3.49 -8.87
CA ALA A 24 9.46 -3.61 -8.04
C ALA A 24 9.48 -2.72 -6.80
N THR A 25 10.47 -1.84 -6.69
CA THR A 25 10.77 -1.09 -5.48
C THR A 25 10.77 0.41 -5.74
N GLU A 26 10.01 1.14 -4.93
CA GLU A 26 10.06 2.59 -4.85
C GLU A 26 10.80 3.03 -3.59
N TYR A 27 11.55 4.13 -3.68
CA TYR A 27 12.22 4.74 -2.53
C TYR A 27 11.58 6.09 -2.23
N ARG A 28 11.15 6.28 -0.99
CA ARG A 28 10.53 7.51 -0.47
C ARG A 28 11.49 8.20 0.49
N GLY A 29 11.50 9.53 0.47
CA GLY A 29 12.36 10.35 1.33
C GLY A 29 13.51 11.04 0.58
N GLY A 30 13.42 12.38 0.52
CA GLY A 30 14.53 13.31 0.32
C GLY A 30 15.34 13.26 -0.98
N ARG A 31 14.93 14.01 -2.00
CA ARG A 31 15.93 14.63 -2.91
C ARG A 31 16.80 15.56 -2.04
N GLY A 32 18.00 15.12 -1.65
CA GLY A 32 19.02 16.01 -1.07
C GLY A 32 19.93 15.46 0.03
N ASP A 33 19.55 14.41 0.77
CA ASP A 33 20.39 13.86 1.86
C ASP A 33 20.90 12.43 1.63
N GLY A 34 20.47 11.79 0.53
CA GLY A 34 20.87 10.42 0.17
C GLY A 34 20.24 9.34 1.06
N SER A 35 19.26 9.65 1.90
CA SER A 35 18.63 8.67 2.78
C SER A 35 17.59 7.83 2.03
N THR A 36 17.95 6.61 1.65
CA THR A 36 17.04 5.55 1.15
C THR A 36 16.20 4.93 2.29
N ALA A 37 15.87 5.74 3.29
CA ALA A 37 15.39 5.27 4.58
C ALA A 37 13.99 4.68 4.53
N TRP A 38 13.18 5.02 3.53
CA TRP A 38 11.89 4.39 3.29
C TRP A 38 11.87 3.71 1.93
N ARG A 39 11.74 2.39 1.95
CA ARG A 39 11.60 1.54 0.78
C ARG A 39 10.20 0.93 0.72
N VAL A 40 9.57 0.95 -0.44
CA VAL A 40 8.27 0.35 -0.71
C VAL A 40 8.43 -0.73 -1.79
N LEU A 41 8.24 -1.98 -1.43
CA LEU A 41 8.25 -3.11 -2.37
C LEU A 41 6.82 -3.48 -2.74
N TYR A 42 6.50 -3.46 -4.04
CA TYR A 42 5.19 -3.88 -4.54
C TYR A 42 5.11 -5.40 -4.64
N VAL A 43 4.78 -6.08 -3.53
CA VAL A 43 4.73 -7.55 -3.45
C VAL A 43 3.63 -8.20 -4.30
N HIS A 44 2.71 -7.39 -4.83
CA HIS A 44 1.70 -7.83 -5.80
C HIS A 44 2.21 -7.86 -7.26
N ALA A 45 3.39 -7.32 -7.55
CA ALA A 45 3.96 -7.29 -8.90
C ALA A 45 4.03 -8.71 -9.51
N GLY A 46 3.67 -8.82 -10.78
CA GLY A 46 3.57 -10.09 -11.49
C GLY A 46 2.53 -11.06 -10.92
N GLY A 47 1.58 -10.59 -10.10
CA GLY A 47 0.58 -11.43 -9.45
C GLY A 47 1.12 -12.24 -8.26
N ALA A 48 2.33 -11.92 -7.80
CA ALA A 48 3.04 -12.72 -6.81
C ALA A 48 2.29 -12.78 -5.47
N PHE A 49 1.61 -11.72 -5.05
CA PHE A 49 0.92 -11.69 -3.76
C PHE A 49 -0.16 -12.79 -3.64
N GLN A 50 -1.06 -12.90 -4.62
CA GLN A 50 -2.09 -13.93 -4.61
C GLN A 50 -1.51 -15.33 -4.85
N ALA A 51 -0.49 -15.45 -5.69
CA ALA A 51 0.12 -16.76 -6.02
C ALA A 51 0.96 -17.33 -4.86
N ARG A 52 1.68 -16.49 -4.14
CA ARG A 52 2.65 -16.88 -3.11
C ARG A 52 2.05 -16.84 -1.70
N LEU A 53 1.08 -15.96 -1.44
CA LEU A 53 0.48 -15.73 -0.12
C LEU A 53 -1.07 -15.81 -0.18
N PRO A 54 -1.67 -16.87 -0.76
CA PRO A 54 -3.12 -16.93 -0.98
C PRO A 54 -3.94 -16.88 0.31
N ALA A 55 -3.45 -17.50 1.39
CA ALA A 55 -4.11 -17.49 2.69
C ALA A 55 -4.09 -16.09 3.33
N THR A 56 -2.95 -15.40 3.30
CA THR A 56 -2.81 -14.02 3.77
C THR A 56 -3.70 -13.08 2.96
N HIS A 57 -3.70 -13.20 1.63
CA HIS A 57 -4.58 -12.45 0.76
C HIS A 57 -6.07 -12.65 1.12
N ALA A 58 -6.51 -13.89 1.34
CA ALA A 58 -7.87 -14.19 1.75
C ALA A 58 -8.23 -13.59 3.12
N LYS A 59 -7.31 -13.64 4.11
CA LYS A 59 -7.51 -13.03 5.43
C LYS A 59 -7.67 -11.51 5.35
N LEU A 60 -6.81 -10.83 4.60
CA LEU A 60 -6.89 -9.37 4.45
C LEU A 60 -8.17 -8.95 3.74
N ARG A 61 -8.59 -9.72 2.74
CA ARG A 61 -9.88 -9.49 2.08
C ARG A 61 -11.06 -9.69 3.03
N ALA A 62 -11.04 -10.73 3.85
CA ALA A 62 -12.06 -10.97 4.86
C ALA A 62 -12.10 -9.83 5.91
N ALA A 63 -10.93 -9.37 6.37
CA ALA A 63 -10.82 -8.25 7.30
C ALA A 63 -11.39 -6.95 6.72
N ALA A 64 -11.19 -6.68 5.42
CA ALA A 64 -11.80 -5.54 4.73
C ALA A 64 -13.34 -5.62 4.74
N VAL A 65 -13.91 -6.79 4.46
CA VAL A 65 -15.37 -7.01 4.51
C VAL A 65 -15.93 -6.89 5.93
N GLU A 66 -15.24 -7.49 6.90
CA GLU A 66 -15.64 -7.43 8.31
C GLU A 66 -15.64 -5.98 8.82
N ALA A 67 -14.60 -5.21 8.50
CA ALA A 67 -14.51 -3.80 8.88
C ALA A 67 -15.56 -2.92 8.18
N ASP A 68 -15.84 -3.17 6.89
CA ASP A 68 -16.92 -2.47 6.16
C ASP A 68 -18.27 -2.67 6.85
N HIS A 69 -18.56 -3.92 7.25
CA HIS A 69 -19.79 -4.26 7.95
C HIS A 69 -19.82 -3.70 9.38
N ALA A 70 -18.77 -3.93 10.17
CA ALA A 70 -18.70 -3.49 11.58
C ALA A 70 -18.68 -1.96 11.72
N GLY A 71 -18.04 -1.27 10.77
CA GLY A 71 -18.02 0.19 10.69
C GLY A 71 -19.27 0.81 10.08
N GLY A 72 -20.18 0.00 9.51
CA GLY A 72 -21.39 0.48 8.84
C GLY A 72 -21.09 1.35 7.62
N TRP A 73 -19.96 1.14 6.95
CA TRP A 73 -19.53 1.98 5.83
C TRP A 73 -20.34 1.71 4.56
N GLY A 74 -20.69 0.44 4.33
CA GLY A 74 -21.46 0.03 3.16
C GLY A 74 -20.75 0.26 1.82
N ILE A 75 -19.42 0.42 1.83
CA ILE A 75 -18.60 0.69 0.63
C ILE A 75 -18.47 -0.57 -0.22
N LEU A 76 -18.30 -1.72 0.45
CA LEU A 76 -18.23 -3.02 -0.22
C LEU A 76 -19.61 -3.66 -0.43
N SER A 77 -20.64 -3.08 0.19
CA SER A 77 -22.02 -3.54 0.07
C SER A 77 -22.54 -3.38 -1.36
N GLY A 78 -23.07 -4.46 -1.93
CA GLY A 78 -23.57 -4.48 -3.31
C GLY A 78 -22.51 -4.67 -4.39
N LEU A 79 -21.22 -4.72 -4.03
CA LEU A 79 -20.16 -5.15 -4.95
C LEU A 79 -20.03 -6.68 -4.92
N ALA A 80 -20.23 -7.32 -6.06
CA ALA A 80 -19.89 -8.73 -6.23
C ALA A 80 -18.38 -8.94 -6.00
N PRO A 81 -17.95 -10.13 -5.54
CA PRO A 81 -16.52 -10.41 -5.35
C PRO A 81 -15.63 -10.25 -6.59
N SER A 82 -16.18 -10.19 -7.79
CA SER A 82 -15.44 -9.93 -9.04
C SER A 82 -15.30 -8.45 -9.38
N GLN A 83 -16.01 -7.55 -8.68
CA GLN A 83 -16.05 -6.11 -8.98
C GLN A 83 -15.01 -5.30 -8.21
N TRP A 84 -14.27 -5.94 -7.31
CA TRP A 84 -13.22 -5.30 -6.53
C TRP A 84 -12.09 -6.29 -6.23
N ALA A 85 -10.88 -5.76 -6.17
CA ALA A 85 -9.67 -6.55 -6.03
C ALA A 85 -8.56 -5.73 -5.35
N VAL A 86 -7.40 -6.36 -5.15
CA VAL A 86 -6.20 -5.66 -4.71
C VAL A 86 -5.74 -4.71 -5.80
N ARG A 87 -5.66 -3.44 -5.46
CA ARG A 87 -5.04 -2.40 -6.28
C ARG A 87 -3.53 -2.43 -6.16
N CYS A 88 -3.04 -2.46 -4.93
CA CYS A 88 -1.65 -2.68 -4.61
C CYS A 88 -1.53 -3.40 -3.27
N ALA A 89 -0.49 -4.23 -3.16
CA ALA A 89 0.05 -4.69 -1.89
C ALA A 89 1.50 -4.22 -1.81
N GLU A 90 1.80 -3.49 -0.75
CA GLU A 90 3.05 -2.76 -0.53
C GLU A 90 3.69 -3.24 0.76
N TYR A 91 4.93 -3.73 0.67
CA TYR A 91 5.76 -4.04 1.82
C TYR A 91 6.68 -2.86 2.08
N HIS A 92 6.41 -2.13 3.16
CA HIS A 92 7.15 -0.95 3.55
C HIS A 92 8.27 -1.33 4.50
N THR A 93 9.47 -0.81 4.25
CA THR A 93 10.62 -0.87 5.17
C THR A 93 11.06 0.55 5.46
N MET A 94 10.94 0.99 6.71
CA MET A 94 11.33 2.32 7.16
C MET A 94 12.40 2.20 8.24
N ALA A 95 13.63 2.60 7.92
CA ALA A 95 14.64 2.93 8.92
C ALA A 95 14.36 4.34 9.49
N ARG A 96 15.36 5.03 10.03
CA ARG A 96 15.23 6.42 10.47
C ARG A 96 14.76 7.30 9.30
N SER A 97 13.50 7.71 9.33
CA SER A 97 12.78 8.34 8.21
C SER A 97 11.87 9.44 8.74
N PRO A 98 11.64 10.53 7.99
CA PRO A 98 10.66 11.56 8.37
C PRO A 98 9.21 11.05 8.42
N GLY A 99 8.95 9.83 7.94
CA GLY A 99 7.59 9.30 7.82
C GLY A 99 6.84 9.96 6.67
N LEU A 100 5.51 9.87 6.70
CA LEU A 100 4.61 10.53 5.75
C LEU A 100 4.06 11.75 6.45
N SER A 101 4.54 12.94 6.08
CA SER A 101 4.32 14.16 6.84
C SER A 101 3.09 14.96 6.46
N ASP A 102 2.44 14.63 5.34
CA ASP A 102 1.22 15.32 4.89
C ASP A 102 0.00 14.78 5.65
N PRO A 103 -0.61 15.57 6.56
CA PRO A 103 -1.78 15.15 7.32
C PRO A 103 -3.06 15.10 6.46
N SER A 104 -3.03 15.63 5.24
CA SER A 104 -4.13 15.57 4.29
C SER A 104 -4.02 14.39 3.32
N HIS A 105 -2.97 13.58 3.42
CA HIS A 105 -2.80 12.41 2.58
C HIS A 105 -3.94 11.41 2.76
N PHE A 106 -4.39 10.82 1.65
CA PHE A 106 -5.30 9.70 1.60
C PHE A 106 -5.05 8.86 0.35
N ASP A 107 -5.58 7.64 0.35
CA ASP A 107 -5.38 6.66 -0.71
C ASP A 107 -6.39 6.88 -1.85
N GLU A 108 -6.22 7.96 -2.61
CA GLU A 108 -7.14 8.34 -3.69
C GLU A 108 -7.35 7.20 -4.69
N GLY A 109 -8.61 6.86 -4.97
CA GLY A 109 -9.03 5.83 -5.93
C GLY A 109 -9.19 4.43 -5.35
N SER A 110 -8.87 4.24 -4.07
CA SER A 110 -9.08 3.00 -3.33
C SER A 110 -10.36 3.08 -2.49
N LEU A 111 -10.92 1.92 -2.14
CA LEU A 111 -12.14 1.77 -1.35
C LEU A 111 -11.80 1.62 0.13
N VAL A 112 -11.00 0.59 0.44
CA VAL A 112 -10.62 0.20 1.80
C VAL A 112 -9.13 -0.14 1.80
N THR A 113 -8.42 0.34 2.80
CA THR A 113 -7.00 0.05 3.03
C THR A 113 -6.86 -0.81 4.29
N VAL A 114 -6.01 -1.84 4.21
CA VAL A 114 -5.60 -2.67 5.34
C VAL A 114 -4.11 -2.45 5.58
N ASP A 115 -3.74 -1.90 6.73
CA ASP A 115 -2.36 -1.70 7.16
C ASP A 115 -2.04 -2.66 8.31
N VAL A 116 -1.06 -3.56 8.11
CA VAL A 116 -0.66 -4.56 9.09
C VAL A 116 0.74 -4.24 9.60
N MET A 117 0.88 -4.13 10.92
CA MET A 117 2.17 -3.99 11.57
C MET A 117 2.95 -5.32 11.50
N LEU A 118 4.14 -5.32 10.90
CA LEU A 118 4.96 -6.54 10.76
C LEU A 118 6.15 -6.57 11.72
N SER A 119 6.60 -5.41 12.19
CA SER A 119 7.64 -5.25 13.22
C SER A 119 7.04 -5.03 14.61
N ARG A 120 7.78 -5.25 15.69
CA ARG A 120 7.31 -5.03 17.07
C ARG A 120 7.66 -3.61 17.54
N PRO A 121 6.68 -2.72 17.79
CA PRO A 121 6.94 -1.38 18.31
C PRO A 121 7.65 -1.40 19.66
N GLY A 122 8.67 -0.55 19.84
CA GLY A 122 9.50 -0.48 21.04
C GLY A 122 10.50 -1.65 21.21
N VAL A 123 10.58 -2.55 20.25
CA VAL A 123 11.59 -3.63 20.20
C VAL A 123 12.38 -3.56 18.91
N ASP A 124 11.69 -3.56 17.77
CA ASP A 124 12.33 -3.53 16.44
C ASP A 124 12.46 -2.09 15.91
N HIS A 125 11.65 -1.15 16.42
CA HIS A 125 11.72 0.27 16.07
C HIS A 125 11.10 1.19 17.14
N ASP A 126 11.45 2.47 17.09
CA ASP A 126 10.83 3.58 17.80
C ASP A 126 10.29 4.65 16.83
N GLY A 127 9.24 5.35 17.24
CA GLY A 127 8.51 6.27 16.35
C GLY A 127 7.70 5.54 15.28
N GLY A 128 7.32 6.22 14.20
CA GLY A 128 6.56 5.61 13.11
C GLY A 128 5.11 5.30 13.46
N ALA A 129 4.50 6.07 14.35
CA ALA A 129 3.09 5.91 14.69
C ALA A 129 2.22 6.25 13.48
N PHE A 130 1.20 5.43 13.23
CA PHE A 130 0.20 5.72 12.21
C PHE A 130 -0.90 6.60 12.81
N CYS A 131 -1.34 7.60 12.08
CA CYS A 131 -2.29 8.58 12.56
C CYS A 131 -3.47 8.69 11.59
N THR A 132 -4.69 8.69 12.11
CA THR A 132 -5.90 8.93 11.32
C THR A 132 -6.61 10.19 11.79
N ARG A 133 -7.01 11.05 10.87
CA ARG A 133 -7.88 12.20 11.16
C ARG A 133 -9.31 11.72 11.39
N GLU A 134 -9.84 12.00 12.56
CA GLU A 134 -11.23 11.72 12.93
C GLU A 134 -12.17 12.83 12.45
N SER A 135 -13.47 12.55 12.43
CA SER A 135 -14.50 13.48 11.90
C SER A 135 -14.66 14.77 12.71
N ASP A 136 -14.23 14.75 13.97
CA ASP A 136 -14.22 15.94 14.85
C ASP A 136 -12.96 16.82 14.65
N GLY A 137 -12.09 16.45 13.71
CA GLY A 137 -10.85 17.16 13.43
C GLY A 137 -9.66 16.71 14.27
N THR A 138 -9.85 15.80 15.23
CA THR A 138 -8.75 15.27 16.06
C THR A 138 -7.95 14.19 15.35
N ASP A 139 -6.68 14.03 15.73
CA ASP A 139 -5.84 12.93 15.23
C ASP A 139 -5.86 11.77 16.23
N ARG A 140 -6.26 10.59 15.77
CA ARG A 140 -6.10 9.35 16.50
C ARG A 140 -4.74 8.73 16.18
N ILE A 141 -3.95 8.46 17.21
CA ILE A 141 -2.59 7.92 17.09
C ILE A 141 -2.59 6.43 17.42
N TRP A 142 -2.02 5.64 16.52
CA TRP A 142 -1.88 4.19 16.60
C TRP A 142 -0.39 3.83 16.69
N GLY A 143 0.00 3.19 17.79
CA GLY A 143 1.40 2.87 18.07
C GLY A 143 1.52 1.80 19.14
N ARG A 144 2.64 1.78 19.85
CA ARG A 144 2.94 0.76 20.86
C ARG A 144 1.76 0.55 21.84
N GLY A 145 1.29 -0.68 21.96
CA GLY A 145 0.20 -1.08 22.85
C GLY A 145 -1.22 -0.80 22.32
N SER A 146 -1.37 -0.10 21.20
CA SER A 146 -2.66 0.04 20.49
C SER A 146 -2.65 -0.57 19.08
N TRP A 147 -1.47 -0.85 18.53
CA TRP A 147 -1.24 -1.52 17.25
C TRP A 147 0.13 -2.19 17.26
N ASP A 148 0.17 -3.47 17.64
CA ASP A 148 1.38 -4.26 17.78
C ASP A 148 1.56 -5.24 16.60
N GLN A 149 2.65 -6.03 16.60
CA GLN A 149 2.96 -6.96 15.51
C GLN A 149 1.80 -7.94 15.22
N GLY A 150 1.39 -7.98 13.96
CA GLY A 150 0.31 -8.82 13.45
C GLY A 150 -1.07 -8.19 13.55
N ASP A 151 -1.23 -7.10 14.29
CA ASP A 151 -2.47 -6.34 14.30
C ASP A 151 -2.65 -5.58 12.98
N ALA A 152 -3.91 -5.39 12.60
CA ALA A 152 -4.27 -4.67 11.40
C ALA A 152 -5.16 -3.46 11.73
N LEU A 153 -4.90 -2.35 11.06
CA LEU A 153 -5.82 -1.23 10.94
C LEU A 153 -6.52 -1.36 9.61
N VAL A 154 -7.86 -1.31 9.63
CA VAL A 154 -8.68 -1.30 8.43
C VAL A 154 -9.46 0.00 8.43
N PHE A 155 -9.36 0.75 7.34
CA PHE A 155 -9.98 2.07 7.23
C PHE A 155 -10.45 2.36 5.81
N VAL A 156 -11.41 3.27 5.70
CA VAL A 156 -11.84 3.83 4.41
C VAL A 156 -10.66 4.55 3.79
N SER A 157 -10.28 4.20 2.56
CA SER A 157 -9.07 4.71 1.90
C SER A 157 -9.02 6.24 1.78
N HIS A 158 -10.18 6.91 1.71
CA HIS A 158 -10.29 8.37 1.69
C HIS A 158 -10.21 9.04 3.08
N LYS A 159 -10.01 8.28 4.16
CA LYS A 159 -9.78 8.86 5.48
C LYS A 159 -8.37 9.47 5.53
N PRO A 160 -8.22 10.77 5.85
CA PRO A 160 -6.90 11.38 5.91
C PRO A 160 -6.04 10.69 6.98
N HIS A 161 -4.81 10.37 6.62
CA HIS A 161 -3.90 9.65 7.50
C HIS A 161 -2.45 9.97 7.16
N PHE A 162 -1.57 9.77 8.14
CA PHE A 162 -0.16 10.07 8.03
C PHE A 162 0.66 9.17 8.95
N VAL A 163 2.00 9.19 8.80
CA VAL A 163 2.91 8.37 9.61
C VAL A 163 3.96 9.28 10.22
N SER A 164 4.05 9.29 11.55
CA SER A 164 5.07 10.08 12.25
C SER A 164 6.49 9.56 11.97
N PRO A 165 7.55 10.36 12.22
CA PRO A 165 8.92 9.93 11.95
C PRO A 165 9.30 8.64 12.69
N VAL A 166 10.03 7.76 12.01
CA VAL A 166 10.74 6.64 12.65
C VAL A 166 12.06 7.17 13.18
N THR A 167 12.31 7.03 14.48
CA THR A 167 13.45 7.65 15.15
C THR A 167 14.59 6.68 15.41
N ALA A 168 14.31 5.38 15.53
CA ALA A 168 15.29 4.31 15.69
C ALA A 168 14.76 2.96 15.15
N GLY A 169 15.67 2.05 14.84
CA GLY A 169 15.35 0.70 14.36
C GLY A 169 14.75 0.67 12.94
N VAL A 170 14.00 -0.39 12.65
CA VAL A 170 13.36 -0.61 11.34
C VAL A 170 11.89 -0.98 11.52
N ARG A 171 11.00 -0.10 11.08
CA ARG A 171 9.56 -0.35 11.02
C ARG A 171 9.22 -1.05 9.71
N GLN A 172 8.46 -2.13 9.79
CA GLN A 172 7.98 -2.88 8.65
C GLN A 172 6.47 -3.02 8.71
N VAL A 173 5.79 -2.70 7.61
CA VAL A 173 4.33 -2.84 7.50
C VAL A 173 3.93 -3.38 6.13
N LEU A 174 2.80 -4.08 6.09
CA LEU A 174 2.11 -4.46 4.86
C LEU A 174 0.90 -3.55 4.68
N VAL A 175 0.87 -2.78 3.60
CA VAL A 175 -0.30 -2.00 3.20
C VAL A 175 -0.95 -2.68 2.00
N VAL A 176 -2.24 -2.98 2.10
CA VAL A 176 -3.04 -3.52 0.99
C VAL A 176 -4.22 -2.62 0.72
N GLU A 177 -4.26 -2.06 -0.47
CA GLU A 177 -5.37 -1.24 -0.93
C GLU A 177 -6.31 -2.08 -1.80
N PHE A 178 -7.60 -2.04 -1.47
CA PHE A 178 -8.65 -2.62 -2.29
C PHE A 178 -9.35 -1.52 -3.08
N TRP A 179 -9.70 -1.79 -4.34
CA TRP A 179 -10.37 -0.82 -5.20
C TRP A 179 -11.43 -1.47 -6.08
N ARG A 180 -12.20 -0.64 -6.79
CA ARG A 180 -13.15 -1.12 -7.80
C ARG A 180 -12.41 -1.45 -9.10
N GLY A 181 -12.61 -2.66 -9.62
CA GLY A 181 -11.98 -3.11 -10.86
C GLY A 181 -11.12 -4.37 -10.70
N GLU A 182 -10.28 -4.61 -11.70
CA GLU A 182 -9.43 -5.79 -11.79
C GLU A 182 -8.25 -5.73 -10.80
N GLY A 183 -7.76 -6.90 -10.39
CA GLY A 183 -6.54 -7.00 -9.59
C GLY A 183 -5.35 -6.55 -10.42
N ARG A 184 -4.54 -5.63 -9.87
CA ARG A 184 -3.34 -5.16 -10.56
C ARG A 184 -2.16 -6.08 -10.30
N VAL A 185 -1.24 -6.10 -11.24
CA VAL A 185 0.01 -6.90 -11.21
C VAL A 185 1.22 -6.07 -11.63
N CYS A 186 1.04 -4.77 -11.87
CA CYS A 186 2.12 -3.85 -12.20
C CYS A 186 2.95 -3.51 -10.95
N PRO A 187 4.23 -3.16 -11.09
CA PRO A 187 5.12 -2.90 -9.96
C PRO A 187 4.96 -1.48 -9.37
N HIS A 188 3.73 -0.97 -9.28
CA HIS A 188 3.43 0.35 -8.72
C HIS A 188 1.98 0.44 -8.25
N ARG A 189 1.67 1.49 -7.49
CA ARG A 189 0.29 1.87 -7.15
C ARG A 189 -0.45 2.41 -8.38
N CYS A 190 -1.14 1.52 -9.11
CA CYS A 190 -1.77 1.87 -10.38
C CYS A 190 -2.85 2.95 -10.22
N CYS A 191 -2.86 3.97 -11.08
CA CYS A 191 -3.89 5.02 -11.08
C CYS A 191 -4.93 4.87 -12.19
N THR A 192 -4.74 3.95 -13.15
CA THR A 192 -5.65 3.78 -14.28
C THR A 192 -6.77 2.81 -13.92
N PRO A 193 -8.04 3.22 -13.75
CA PRO A 193 -9.14 2.30 -13.43
C PRO A 193 -9.64 1.52 -14.66
N LEU A 194 -9.16 1.85 -15.85
CA LEU A 194 -9.64 1.26 -17.09
C LEU A 194 -9.36 -0.26 -17.15
N PRO A 195 -10.28 -1.04 -17.75
CA PRO A 195 -10.06 -2.46 -18.03
C PRO A 195 -8.81 -2.69 -18.86
N GLY A 196 -8.09 -3.77 -18.57
CA GLY A 196 -6.87 -4.14 -19.29
C GLY A 196 -5.58 -3.94 -18.49
N ALA A 197 -4.49 -4.49 -19.02
CA ALA A 197 -3.20 -4.49 -18.35
C ALA A 197 -2.59 -3.08 -18.36
N CYS A 198 -2.06 -2.66 -17.22
CA CYS A 198 -1.19 -1.49 -17.17
C CYS A 198 0.04 -1.74 -18.07
N THR A 199 0.44 -0.71 -18.83
CA THR A 199 1.58 -0.79 -19.75
C THR A 199 2.91 -0.97 -19.02
N LEU A 200 2.99 -0.54 -17.76
CA LEU A 200 4.15 -0.79 -16.90
C LEU A 200 4.02 -2.17 -16.26
N THR A 201 4.70 -3.15 -16.85
CA THR A 201 4.82 -4.51 -16.33
C THR A 201 6.13 -4.65 -15.55
N LEU A 202 6.27 -5.75 -14.81
CA LEU A 202 7.53 -6.04 -14.14
C LEU A 202 8.68 -6.23 -15.15
N ASP A 203 8.41 -6.84 -16.30
CA ASP A 203 9.42 -7.04 -17.33
C ASP A 203 9.81 -5.72 -18.01
N SER A 204 8.85 -4.82 -18.28
CA SER A 204 9.20 -3.50 -18.81
C SER A 204 9.96 -2.66 -17.79
N ALA A 205 9.56 -2.68 -16.51
CA ALA A 205 10.31 -2.02 -15.45
C ALA A 205 11.75 -2.54 -15.32
N ARG A 206 11.96 -3.86 -15.40
CA ARG A 206 13.30 -4.49 -15.40
C ARG A 206 14.14 -4.09 -16.61
N ALA A 207 13.53 -3.98 -17.80
CA ALA A 207 14.23 -3.54 -19.00
C ALA A 207 14.72 -2.09 -18.88
N HIS A 208 14.00 -1.25 -18.13
CA HIS A 208 14.35 0.15 -17.89
C HIS A 208 15.32 0.37 -16.73
N ASP A 209 15.42 -0.54 -15.77
CA ASP A 209 16.35 -0.47 -14.62
C ASP A 209 17.84 -0.48 -15.03
N GLY A 210 18.13 -0.78 -16.31
CA GLY A 210 19.46 -0.65 -16.93
C GLY A 210 19.74 0.70 -17.62
N ALA A 211 18.77 1.61 -17.71
CA ALA A 211 18.89 2.91 -18.35
C ALA A 211 18.21 4.00 -17.49
N ALA A 212 18.99 4.95 -16.99
CA ALA A 212 18.56 6.02 -16.08
C ALA A 212 17.18 6.61 -16.42
N PHE A 213 16.20 6.38 -15.54
CA PHE A 213 14.80 6.78 -15.67
C PHE A 213 14.60 8.20 -15.14
N GLU A 214 15.25 9.22 -15.73
CA GLU A 214 14.99 10.63 -15.35
C GLU A 214 14.13 11.41 -16.36
N GLU A 215 13.88 10.94 -17.58
CA GLU A 215 13.17 11.76 -18.59
C GLU A 215 11.83 11.22 -19.12
N ALA A 216 11.42 9.97 -18.86
CA ALA A 216 10.27 9.40 -19.58
C ALA A 216 8.88 9.62 -18.94
N PHE A 217 8.79 10.02 -17.66
CA PHE A 217 7.50 9.92 -16.93
C PHE A 217 6.58 11.14 -17.06
N PHE A 218 7.08 12.33 -17.45
CA PHE A 218 6.23 13.51 -17.68
C PHE A 218 5.85 13.74 -19.15
N GLY A 219 6.35 12.93 -20.09
CA GLY A 219 6.21 13.20 -21.52
C GLY A 219 5.12 12.43 -22.28
N ALA A 220 4.44 11.45 -21.66
CA ALA A 220 3.65 10.46 -22.43
C ALA A 220 2.21 10.22 -21.93
N VAL A 221 1.64 11.11 -21.12
CA VAL A 221 0.18 11.18 -21.00
C VAL A 221 -0.30 12.29 -21.93
N ASP A 222 -0.87 11.90 -23.07
CA ASP A 222 -1.61 12.81 -23.94
C ASP A 222 -2.88 13.23 -23.18
N MET A 223 -2.75 14.31 -22.40
CA MET A 223 -3.81 14.86 -21.55
C MET A 223 -5.13 15.08 -22.32
N PRO A 224 -5.12 15.58 -23.57
CA PRO A 224 -6.32 15.60 -24.42
C PRO A 224 -7.04 14.26 -24.58
N LEU A 225 -6.31 13.15 -24.63
CA LEU A 225 -6.85 11.80 -24.82
C LEU A 225 -7.46 11.24 -23.53
N LEU A 226 -6.88 11.60 -22.38
CA LEU A 226 -7.42 11.30 -21.06
C LEU A 226 -8.70 12.09 -20.78
N GLU A 227 -8.71 13.39 -21.12
CA GLU A 227 -9.90 14.25 -20.99
C GLU A 227 -11.06 13.78 -21.87
N ALA A 228 -10.79 13.35 -23.11
CA ALA A 228 -11.80 12.80 -24.00
C ALA A 228 -12.39 11.46 -23.48
N ALA A 229 -11.57 10.63 -22.85
CA ALA A 229 -12.02 9.36 -22.26
C ALA A 229 -12.88 9.58 -21.00
N ILE A 230 -12.57 10.60 -20.20
CA ILE A 230 -13.36 10.98 -19.02
C ILE A 230 -14.73 11.55 -19.46
N ALA A 231 -14.75 12.43 -20.46
CA ALA A 231 -15.99 13.03 -20.98
C ALA A 231 -16.95 12.02 -21.65
N ALA A 232 -16.46 10.84 -22.05
CA ALA A 232 -17.28 9.78 -22.62
C ALA A 232 -17.92 8.85 -21.57
N LEU A 233 -17.61 9.04 -20.28
CA LEU A 233 -18.12 8.25 -19.16
C LEU A 233 -19.15 8.99 -18.30
N GLU A 234 -19.45 10.24 -18.62
CA GLU A 234 -20.56 11.05 -18.07
C GLU A 234 -21.78 11.04 -19.01
#